data_AF-A0A524EEV4-F1
#
_entry.id   AF-A0A524EEV4-F1
#
_cell.length_a   1.000
_cell.length_b   1.000
_cell.length_c   1.000
_cell.angle_alpha   90.00
_cell.angle_beta   90.00
_cell.angle_gamma   90.00
#
_symmetry.space_group_name_H-M   'P 1'
#
loop_
_entity.id
_entity.type
_entity.pdbx_description
1 polymer ?
#
loop_
_entity_poly.entity_id
_entity_poly.type
_entity_poly.pdbx_seq_one_letter_code
_entity_poly.pdbx_strand_id
1 'polypeptide(L)'
;MNTNSELTWKDIVSPTMTLDEYMKQYEEKIAFNYKTYEPKKEILREIAQLLLSRNEKIRIVVLGAEWCPDCNKNIPRMIKIINSLKNVEIDLKILYGIMVNALHKPDESLWHKTRSPPEAVNPKFDLKAIPTFYFFDSSGKLLDVIIENPKHQSTLEDDMLTIIKENG
;
A
#
# COMPACT_ATOMS: atom_id res chain seq x y z
N MET A 1 -1.37 -13.45 28.32
CA MET A 1 -1.58 -12.00 28.07
C MET A 1 -1.17 -11.73 26.64
N ASN A 2 -2.09 -11.86 25.67
CA ASN A 2 -1.78 -11.49 24.29
C ASN A 2 -2.04 -9.99 24.17
N THR A 3 -1.00 -9.20 24.33
CA THR A 3 -0.98 -7.87 23.75
C THR A 3 -0.98 -8.06 22.24
N ASN A 4 -2.15 -8.08 21.62
CA ASN A 4 -2.27 -7.75 20.20
C ASN A 4 -1.81 -6.31 20.07
N SER A 5 -0.50 -6.11 19.94
CA SER A 5 0.05 -4.80 19.68
C SER A 5 -0.41 -4.39 18.29
N GLU A 6 -1.18 -3.32 18.22
CA GLU A 6 -1.62 -2.71 16.97
C GLU A 6 -0.41 -2.43 16.07
N LEU A 7 -0.58 -2.61 14.76
CA LEU A 7 0.44 -2.28 13.78
C LEU A 7 0.61 -0.75 13.73
N THR A 8 1.87 -0.30 13.80
CA THR A 8 2.22 1.11 13.71
C THR A 8 3.26 1.34 12.63
N TRP A 9 3.40 2.59 12.19
CA TRP A 9 4.43 2.99 11.23
C TRP A 9 5.86 2.60 11.66
N LYS A 10 6.12 2.53 12.97
CA LYS A 10 7.43 2.18 13.53
C LYS A 10 7.77 0.68 13.41
N ASP A 11 6.78 -0.15 13.11
CA ASP A 11 6.98 -1.58 12.90
C ASP A 11 7.56 -1.91 11.51
N ILE A 12 7.64 -0.91 10.62
CA ILE A 12 8.34 -1.00 9.33
C ILE A 12 9.84 -0.78 9.59
N VAL A 13 10.62 -1.83 9.43
CA VAL A 13 12.06 -1.85 9.77
C VAL A 13 12.94 -2.11 8.55
N SER A 14 12.37 -2.73 7.52
CA SER A 14 13.06 -3.02 6.28
C SER A 14 13.30 -1.75 5.45
N PRO A 15 14.35 -1.72 4.64
CA PRO A 15 14.53 -0.67 3.64
C PRO A 15 13.31 -0.58 2.73
N THR A 16 12.87 0.65 2.46
CA THR A 16 11.77 0.95 1.54
C THR A 16 12.24 1.87 0.43
N MET A 17 11.58 1.78 -0.71
CA MET A 17 11.75 2.73 -1.80
C MET A 17 10.71 3.84 -1.70
N THR A 18 11.10 5.04 -2.07
CA THR A 18 10.19 6.12 -2.42
C THR A 18 9.48 5.81 -3.74
N LEU A 19 8.42 6.57 -4.01
CA LEU A 19 7.70 6.51 -5.28
C LEU A 19 8.64 6.75 -6.48
N ASP A 20 9.54 7.74 -6.40
CA ASP A 20 10.46 8.08 -7.49
C ASP A 20 11.51 6.98 -7.74
N GLU A 21 12.05 6.40 -6.67
CA GLU A 21 12.99 5.28 -6.76
C GLU A 21 12.34 4.07 -7.41
N TYR A 22 11.12 3.72 -6.99
CA TYR A 22 10.37 2.62 -7.58
C TYR A 22 10.04 2.86 -9.06
N MET A 23 9.56 4.06 -9.40
CA MET A 23 9.24 4.42 -10.77
C MET A 23 10.47 4.33 -11.68
N LYS A 24 11.63 4.76 -11.18
CA LYS A 24 12.90 4.68 -11.90
C LYS A 24 13.39 3.24 -12.05
N GLN A 25 13.29 2.43 -10.99
CA GLN A 25 13.81 1.06 -10.99
C GLN A 25 12.97 0.11 -11.85
N TYR A 26 11.64 0.30 -11.89
CA TYR A 26 10.72 -0.62 -12.56
C TYR A 26 9.99 0.01 -13.76
N GLU A 27 10.51 1.12 -14.30
CA GLU A 27 9.87 1.96 -15.33
C GLU A 27 9.23 1.14 -16.46
N GLU A 28 10.03 0.29 -17.12
CA GLU A 28 9.59 -0.50 -18.27
C GLU A 28 8.39 -1.41 -17.95
N LYS A 29 8.40 -1.99 -16.75
CA LYS A 29 7.41 -2.98 -16.32
C LYS A 29 6.07 -2.35 -15.95
N ILE A 30 6.11 -1.15 -15.38
CA ILE A 30 4.93 -0.49 -14.82
C ILE A 30 4.40 0.63 -15.72
N ALA A 31 5.18 1.08 -16.71
CA ALA A 31 4.85 2.22 -17.57
C ALA A 31 3.47 2.09 -18.22
N PHE A 32 3.10 0.91 -18.72
CA PHE A 32 1.80 0.67 -19.33
C PHE A 32 0.66 0.91 -18.34
N ASN A 33 0.71 0.26 -17.17
CA ASN A 33 -0.33 0.38 -16.15
C ASN A 33 -0.41 1.80 -15.56
N TYR A 34 0.73 2.50 -15.43
CA TYR A 34 0.76 3.89 -14.99
C TYR A 34 0.17 4.86 -16.02
N LYS A 35 0.47 4.67 -17.31
CA LYS A 35 0.01 5.56 -18.39
C LYS A 35 -1.47 5.38 -18.71
N THR A 36 -1.95 4.14 -18.69
CA THR A 36 -3.33 3.80 -19.08
C THR A 36 -4.35 3.98 -17.97
N TYR A 37 -3.90 4.08 -16.71
CA TYR A 37 -4.80 4.32 -15.60
C TYR A 37 -5.21 5.79 -15.49
N GLU A 38 -6.52 6.02 -15.56
CA GLU A 38 -7.14 7.33 -15.36
C GLU A 38 -7.98 7.29 -14.08
N PRO A 39 -7.47 7.80 -12.94
CA PRO A 39 -8.24 7.86 -11.71
C PRO A 39 -9.43 8.81 -11.84
N LYS A 40 -10.53 8.48 -11.15
CA LYS A 40 -11.75 9.29 -11.08
C LYS A 40 -11.48 10.68 -10.50
N LYS A 41 -11.58 11.72 -11.34
CA LYS A 41 -11.20 13.10 -10.98
C LYS A 41 -12.04 13.67 -9.84
N GLU A 42 -13.31 13.32 -9.80
CA GLU A 42 -14.26 13.69 -8.76
C GLU A 42 -13.84 13.15 -7.38
N ILE A 43 -13.37 11.91 -7.33
CA ILE A 43 -12.89 11.28 -6.10
C ILE A 43 -11.59 11.90 -5.64
N LEU A 44 -10.66 12.15 -6.56
CA LEU A 44 -9.41 12.82 -6.23
C LEU A 44 -9.63 14.22 -5.63
N ARG A 45 -10.61 14.98 -6.17
CA ARG A 45 -10.97 16.28 -5.61
C ARG A 45 -11.53 16.14 -4.19
N GLU A 46 -12.37 15.14 -3.95
CA GLU A 46 -12.95 14.90 -2.64
C GLU A 46 -11.89 14.49 -1.61
N ILE A 47 -10.98 13.56 -1.98
CA ILE A 47 -9.82 13.20 -1.16
C ILE A 47 -9.01 14.45 -0.80
N ALA A 48 -8.66 15.27 -1.81
CA ALA A 48 -7.87 16.46 -1.58
C ALA A 48 -8.57 17.47 -0.66
N GLN A 49 -9.87 17.70 -0.84
CA GLN A 49 -10.66 18.58 0.00
C GLN A 49 -10.71 18.11 1.45
N LEU A 50 -10.92 16.80 1.68
CA LEU A 50 -10.97 16.23 3.03
C LEU A 50 -9.63 16.42 3.75
N LEU A 51 -8.53 15.99 3.14
CA LEU A 51 -7.20 16.09 3.75
C LEU A 51 -6.81 17.54 4.04
N LEU A 52 -7.11 18.48 3.13
CA LEU A 52 -6.86 19.90 3.35
C LEU A 52 -7.72 20.48 4.47
N SER A 53 -9.02 20.14 4.50
CA SER A 53 -9.95 20.66 5.52
C SER A 53 -9.60 20.20 6.94
N ARG A 54 -8.99 19.00 7.06
CA ARG A 54 -8.59 18.40 8.33
C ARG A 54 -7.11 18.67 8.68
N ASN A 55 -6.36 19.30 7.78
CA ASN A 55 -4.90 19.46 7.87
C ASN A 55 -4.21 18.11 8.15
N GLU A 56 -4.69 17.06 7.46
CA GLU A 56 -4.30 15.68 7.70
C GLU A 56 -3.22 15.23 6.71
N LYS A 57 -2.31 14.38 7.19
CA LYS A 57 -1.27 13.75 6.40
C LYS A 57 -1.45 12.25 6.46
N ILE A 58 -1.33 11.60 5.31
CA ILE A 58 -1.47 10.14 5.20
C ILE A 58 -0.10 9.54 4.90
N ARG A 59 0.22 8.44 5.57
CA ARG A 59 1.36 7.60 5.22
C ARG A 59 0.86 6.26 4.71
N ILE A 60 1.52 5.73 3.70
CA ILE A 60 1.17 4.45 3.08
C ILE A 60 2.45 3.62 2.98
N VAL A 61 2.40 2.37 3.43
CA VAL A 61 3.39 1.37 3.03
C VAL A 61 2.70 0.32 2.18
N VAL A 62 3.28 0.00 1.03
CA VAL A 62 2.84 -1.12 0.22
C VAL A 62 3.86 -2.25 0.29
N LEU A 63 3.36 -3.45 0.58
CA LEU A 63 4.13 -4.69 0.55
C LEU A 63 3.86 -5.38 -0.79
N GLY A 64 4.92 -5.64 -1.55
CA GLY A 64 4.81 -6.23 -2.88
C GLY A 64 6.02 -7.04 -3.32
N ALA A 65 5.92 -7.57 -4.54
CA ALA A 65 7.01 -8.30 -5.16
C ALA A 65 7.02 -8.11 -6.68
N GLU A 66 8.22 -8.18 -7.27
CA GLU A 66 8.40 -8.00 -8.70
C GLU A 66 7.67 -9.05 -9.53
N TRP A 67 7.67 -10.30 -9.09
CA TRP A 67 7.06 -11.42 -9.80
C TRP A 67 5.52 -11.39 -9.78
N CYS A 68 4.90 -10.54 -8.95
CA CYS A 68 3.45 -10.50 -8.76
C CYS A 68 2.76 -9.66 -9.85
N PRO A 69 1.85 -10.24 -10.66
CA PRO A 69 1.10 -9.51 -11.68
C PRO A 69 0.26 -8.37 -11.10
N ASP A 70 -0.42 -8.60 -9.98
CA ASP A 70 -1.24 -7.58 -9.31
C ASP A 70 -0.40 -6.44 -8.75
N CYS A 71 0.85 -6.70 -8.32
CA CYS A 71 1.77 -5.63 -7.93
C CYS A 71 2.08 -4.72 -9.13
N ASN A 72 2.40 -5.32 -10.28
CA ASN A 72 2.68 -4.57 -11.51
C ASN A 72 1.47 -3.80 -12.04
N LYS A 73 0.26 -4.18 -11.62
CA LYS A 73 -1.00 -3.53 -11.98
C LYS A 73 -1.38 -2.43 -10.98
N ASN A 74 -1.45 -2.73 -9.68
CA ASN A 74 -2.09 -1.87 -8.69
C ASN A 74 -1.13 -0.87 -8.03
N ILE A 75 0.17 -1.19 -7.90
CA ILE A 75 1.16 -0.22 -7.39
C ILE A 75 1.28 1.00 -8.31
N PRO A 76 1.48 0.88 -9.63
CA PRO A 76 1.53 2.06 -10.50
C PRO A 76 0.21 2.86 -10.52
N ARG A 77 -0.94 2.21 -10.31
CA ARG A 77 -2.23 2.91 -10.18
C ARG A 77 -2.27 3.76 -8.91
N MET A 78 -1.82 3.21 -7.78
CA MET A 78 -1.71 3.96 -6.53
C MET A 78 -0.73 5.15 -6.68
N ILE A 79 0.42 4.93 -7.32
CA ILE A 79 1.39 5.99 -7.64
C ILE A 79 0.73 7.09 -8.49
N LYS A 80 -0.07 6.72 -9.49
CA LYS A 80 -0.80 7.67 -10.34
C LYS A 80 -1.82 8.50 -9.54
N ILE A 81 -2.54 7.88 -8.62
CA ILE A 81 -3.48 8.55 -7.71
C ILE A 81 -2.74 9.59 -6.88
N ILE A 82 -1.66 9.20 -6.20
CA ILE A 82 -0.87 10.08 -5.34
C ILE A 82 -0.26 11.24 -6.14
N ASN A 83 0.34 10.97 -7.30
CA ASN A 83 0.89 12.01 -8.18
C ASN A 83 -0.16 13.01 -8.70
N SER A 84 -1.43 12.60 -8.73
CA SER A 84 -2.54 13.47 -9.12
C SER A 84 -3.03 14.36 -7.96
N LEU A 85 -2.69 14.01 -6.72
CA LEU A 85 -3.03 14.71 -5.49
C LEU A 85 -1.93 15.70 -5.05
N LYS A 86 -1.53 16.61 -5.95
CA LYS A 86 -0.33 17.47 -5.78
C LYS A 86 -0.34 18.45 -4.59
N ASN A 87 -1.52 18.75 -4.04
CA ASN A 87 -1.69 19.78 -3.01
C ASN A 87 -1.87 19.20 -1.60
N VAL A 88 -1.71 17.89 -1.43
CA VAL A 88 -1.84 17.21 -0.13
C VAL A 88 -0.59 16.40 0.16
N GLU A 89 -0.32 16.19 1.45
CA GLU A 89 0.88 15.49 1.89
C GLU A 89 0.56 14.00 2.11
N ILE A 90 1.00 13.18 1.15
CA ILE A 90 0.91 11.72 1.21
C ILE A 90 2.32 11.14 1.06
N ASP A 91 2.78 10.39 2.06
CA ASP A 91 4.05 9.67 2.00
C ASP A 91 3.81 8.21 1.63
N LEU A 92 4.24 7.78 0.43
CA LEU A 92 4.19 6.38 0.01
C LEU A 92 5.58 5.75 0.06
N LYS A 93 5.68 4.66 0.82
CA LYS A 93 6.83 3.77 0.89
C LYS A 93 6.51 2.42 0.25
N ILE A 94 7.45 1.89 -0.51
CA ILE A 94 7.29 0.61 -1.21
C ILE A 94 8.31 -0.37 -0.64
N LEU A 95 7.80 -1.40 0.03
CA LEU A 95 8.56 -2.53 0.52
C LEU A 95 8.40 -3.67 -0.50
N TYR A 96 9.51 -4.05 -1.12
CA TYR A 96 9.52 -5.02 -2.22
C TYR A 96 10.41 -6.22 -1.92
N GLY A 97 10.26 -7.29 -2.71
CA GLY A 97 11.06 -8.51 -2.58
C GLY A 97 10.42 -9.60 -1.73
N ILE A 98 9.09 -9.57 -1.56
CA ILE A 98 8.36 -10.67 -0.90
C ILE A 98 8.48 -11.94 -1.74
N MET A 99 8.77 -13.06 -1.10
CA MET A 99 8.97 -14.36 -1.74
C MET A 99 7.97 -15.37 -1.18
N VAL A 100 7.41 -16.21 -2.05
CA VAL A 100 6.55 -17.32 -1.60
C VAL A 100 7.39 -18.46 -1.04
N ASN A 101 6.87 -19.11 0.01
CA ASN A 101 7.32 -20.41 0.45
C ASN A 101 6.58 -21.47 -0.37
N ALA A 102 7.19 -21.93 -1.47
CA ALA A 102 6.56 -22.90 -2.38
C ALA A 102 6.22 -24.26 -1.72
N LEU A 103 6.83 -24.55 -0.57
CA LEU A 103 6.64 -25.80 0.18
C LEU A 103 5.84 -25.59 1.47
N HIS A 104 5.16 -24.45 1.63
CA HIS A 104 4.33 -24.20 2.81
C HIS A 104 3.22 -25.25 2.94
N LYS A 105 2.95 -25.63 4.18
CA LYS A 105 1.74 -26.39 4.54
C LYS A 105 0.56 -25.43 4.73
N PRO A 106 -0.69 -25.92 4.68
CA PRO A 106 -1.88 -25.08 4.85
C PRO A 106 -1.94 -24.27 6.15
N ASP A 107 -1.23 -24.72 7.20
CA ASP A 107 -1.11 -24.07 8.51
C ASP A 107 0.14 -23.19 8.67
N GLU A 108 1.00 -23.15 7.64
CA GLU A 108 2.22 -22.34 7.63
C GLU A 108 2.04 -21.06 6.80
N SER A 109 2.86 -20.05 7.09
CA SER A 109 2.87 -18.81 6.32
C SER A 109 3.19 -19.08 4.85
N LEU A 110 2.39 -18.47 3.96
CA LEU A 110 2.65 -18.43 2.51
C LEU A 110 4.01 -17.77 2.19
N TRP A 111 4.52 -16.92 3.07
CA TRP A 111 5.71 -16.10 2.81
C TRP A 111 6.98 -16.74 3.33
N HIS A 112 8.04 -16.64 2.53
CA HIS A 112 9.32 -17.24 2.87
C HIS A 112 10.01 -16.48 4.00
N LYS A 113 10.16 -17.12 5.17
CA LYS A 113 10.67 -16.52 6.41
C LYS A 113 12.02 -15.80 6.31
N THR A 114 12.95 -16.32 5.52
CA THR A 114 14.32 -15.76 5.41
C THR A 114 14.59 -15.00 4.10
N ARG A 115 13.70 -15.13 3.10
CA ARG A 115 13.89 -14.53 1.77
C ARG A 115 12.93 -13.37 1.53
N SER A 116 11.89 -13.26 2.35
CA SER A 116 11.04 -12.09 2.41
C SER A 116 11.52 -11.17 3.51
N PRO A 117 11.22 -9.86 3.41
CA PRO A 117 11.36 -8.93 4.53
C PRO A 117 10.59 -9.41 5.77
N PRO A 118 11.07 -9.11 6.99
CA PRO A 118 10.43 -9.52 8.25
C PRO A 118 8.94 -9.15 8.34
N GLU A 119 8.52 -8.04 7.73
CA GLU A 119 7.13 -7.59 7.68
C GLU A 119 6.20 -8.62 7.03
N ALA A 120 6.69 -9.40 6.05
CA ALA A 120 5.88 -10.41 5.38
C ALA A 120 5.47 -11.56 6.31
N VAL A 121 6.28 -11.88 7.32
CA VAL A 121 6.00 -12.97 8.29
C VAL A 121 5.67 -12.44 9.69
N ASN A 122 5.60 -11.12 9.85
CA ASN A 122 5.26 -10.49 11.12
C ASN A 122 3.73 -10.55 11.34
N PRO A 123 3.25 -11.16 12.43
CA PRO A 123 1.81 -11.26 12.71
C PRO A 123 1.09 -9.92 12.80
N LYS A 124 1.79 -8.81 13.10
CA LYS A 124 1.17 -7.47 13.11
C LYS A 124 0.70 -7.02 11.73
N PHE A 125 1.43 -7.41 10.68
CA PHE A 125 1.07 -7.06 9.31
C PHE A 125 -0.04 -7.97 8.78
N ASP A 126 -0.15 -9.21 9.29
CA ASP A 126 -1.16 -10.19 8.84
C ASP A 126 -1.27 -10.25 7.30
N LEU A 127 -0.11 -10.28 6.63
CA LEU A 127 -0.04 -10.20 5.18
C LEU A 127 -0.69 -11.45 4.57
N LYS A 128 -1.81 -11.26 3.86
CA LYS A 128 -2.57 -12.35 3.22
C LYS A 128 -2.33 -12.47 1.72
N ALA A 129 -2.11 -11.34 1.06
CA ALA A 129 -1.84 -11.26 -0.37
C ALA A 129 -0.93 -10.07 -0.68
N ILE A 130 -0.48 -9.96 -1.93
CA ILE A 130 0.29 -8.81 -2.42
C ILE A 130 -0.29 -8.34 -3.75
N PRO A 131 -0.32 -7.02 -4.05
CA PRO A 131 0.16 -5.93 -3.20
C PRO A 131 -0.81 -5.66 -2.05
N THR A 132 -0.32 -5.42 -0.84
CA THR A 132 -1.15 -4.93 0.27
C THR A 132 -0.72 -3.54 0.67
N PHE A 133 -1.67 -2.59 0.68
CA PHE A 133 -1.47 -1.19 1.03
C PHE A 133 -1.98 -0.95 2.45
N TYR A 134 -1.10 -0.55 3.36
CA TYR A 134 -1.45 -0.18 4.73
C TYR A 134 -1.45 1.34 4.85
N PHE A 135 -2.58 1.90 5.28
CA PHE A 135 -2.77 3.33 5.43
C PHE A 135 -2.61 3.72 6.90
N PHE A 136 -1.84 4.77 7.16
CA PHE A 136 -1.59 5.29 8.50
C PHE A 136 -1.87 6.79 8.54
N ASP A 137 -2.28 7.26 9.72
CA ASP A 137 -2.35 8.68 10.00
C ASP A 137 -0.95 9.29 10.22
N SER A 138 -0.93 10.60 10.47
CA SER A 138 0.28 11.35 10.78
C SER A 138 0.98 10.88 12.08
N SER A 139 0.25 10.30 13.03
CA SER A 139 0.77 9.74 14.28
C SER A 139 1.44 8.37 14.09
N GLY A 140 1.15 7.71 12.97
CA GLY A 140 1.62 6.37 12.63
C GLY A 140 0.69 5.26 13.10
N LYS A 141 -0.58 5.57 13.43
CA LYS A 141 -1.62 4.59 13.72
C LYS A 141 -2.22 4.07 12.42
N LEU A 142 -2.44 2.75 12.33
CA LEU A 142 -3.10 2.13 11.18
C LEU A 142 -4.57 2.59 11.09
N LEU A 143 -4.96 3.05 9.90
CA LEU A 143 -6.33 3.45 9.54
C LEU A 143 -7.10 2.28 8.95
N ASP A 144 -6.60 1.71 7.85
CA ASP A 144 -7.18 0.53 7.19
C ASP A 144 -6.16 -0.05 6.19
N VAL A 145 -6.54 -1.14 5.52
CA VAL A 145 -5.73 -1.89 4.58
C VAL A 145 -6.52 -2.19 3.30
N ILE A 146 -5.87 -2.04 2.14
CA ILE A 146 -6.34 -2.57 0.85
C ILE A 146 -5.51 -3.81 0.51
N ILE A 147 -6.16 -4.97 0.42
CA ILE A 147 -5.50 -6.26 0.18
C ILE A 147 -5.67 -6.66 -1.30
N GLU A 148 -4.56 -6.70 -2.04
CA GLU A 148 -4.43 -7.08 -3.45
C GLU A 148 -5.19 -6.18 -4.42
N ASN A 149 -6.52 -6.18 -4.34
CA ASN A 149 -7.44 -5.47 -5.20
C ASN A 149 -8.41 -4.60 -4.37
N PRO A 150 -8.98 -3.54 -4.97
CA PRO A 150 -9.98 -2.71 -4.29
C PRO A 150 -11.25 -3.51 -3.92
N LYS A 151 -11.91 -3.13 -2.82
CA LYS A 151 -13.07 -3.81 -2.25
C LYS A 151 -14.30 -3.67 -3.17
N HIS A 152 -14.93 -4.79 -3.55
CA HIS A 152 -16.27 -4.82 -4.20
C HIS A 152 -16.52 -3.84 -5.37
N GLN A 153 -16.00 -4.13 -6.57
CA GLN A 153 -16.27 -3.34 -7.81
C GLN A 153 -15.88 -1.85 -7.73
N SER A 154 -15.14 -1.43 -6.70
CA SER A 154 -14.61 -0.08 -6.54
C SER A 154 -13.24 0.08 -7.24
N THR A 155 -12.72 1.31 -7.26
CA THR A 155 -11.34 1.62 -7.66
C THR A 155 -10.44 1.86 -6.44
N LEU A 156 -9.12 1.94 -6.65
CA LEU A 156 -8.19 2.22 -5.54
C LEU A 156 -8.45 3.59 -4.90
N GLU A 157 -8.86 4.59 -5.68
CA GLU A 157 -9.23 5.90 -5.13
C GLU A 157 -10.58 5.88 -4.40
N ASP A 158 -11.54 5.03 -4.79
CA ASP A 158 -12.80 4.84 -4.03
C ASP A 158 -12.49 4.30 -2.61
N ASP A 159 -11.64 3.28 -2.53
CA ASP A 159 -11.24 2.69 -1.25
C ASP A 159 -10.44 3.70 -0.43
N MET A 160 -9.47 4.40 -1.03
CA MET A 160 -8.71 5.45 -0.34
C MET A 160 -9.61 6.55 0.22
N LEU A 161 -10.62 6.99 -0.53
CA LEU A 161 -11.59 7.97 -0.05
C LEU A 161 -12.38 7.43 1.14
N THR A 162 -12.79 6.16 1.10
CA THR A 162 -13.53 5.51 2.20
C THR A 162 -12.69 5.48 3.47
N ILE A 163 -11.41 5.09 3.36
CA ILE A 163 -10.48 5.04 4.49
C ILE A 163 -10.33 6.42 5.14
N ILE A 164 -10.13 7.46 4.32
CA ILE A 164 -9.99 8.85 4.80
C ILE A 164 -11.29 9.35 5.44
N LYS A 165 -12.47 9.01 4.87
CA LYS A 165 -13.76 9.42 5.44
C LYS A 165 -14.02 8.82 6.81
N GLU A 166 -13.76 7.53 6.96
CA GLU A 166 -14.16 6.75 8.13
C GLU A 166 -13.15 6.84 9.28
N ASN A 167 -11.86 7.08 8.99
CA ASN A 167 -10.80 6.96 10.00
C ASN A 167 -9.84 8.16 10.07
N GLY A 168 -9.98 9.16 9.19
CA GLY A 168 -9.23 10.43 9.28
C GLY A 168 -9.96 11.54 10.02
#